data_AF-A0A0B8N693-F1
#
_entry.id   AF-A0A0B8N693-F1
#
_cell.length_a   1.000
_cell.length_b   1.000
_cell.length_c   1.000
_cell.angle_alpha   90.00
_cell.angle_beta   90.00
_cell.angle_gamma   90.00
#
_symmetry.space_group_name_H-M   'P 1'
#
loop_
_entity.id
_entity.type
_entity.pdbx_description
1 polymer ?
#
loop_
_entity_poly.entity_id
_entity_poly.type
_entity_poly.pdbx_seq_one_letter_code
_entity_poly.pdbx_strand_id
1 'polypeptide(L)'
;MTEVVGSDAAPTAAGRSLEFWGYCMWGLAGLAIAVSELASVFGLASWPTISNTIGHLETQHSWVRLVVVSVIVLLAYYAVPQLATPPEPVVQSIVGRTLTANGRMTKTDSPITLLGAGYLLGAVGTYVFGVLFAAADRGMHPHSYLGAYVLYGLIALMWVIVPSILAMFFSRDVPFPTLFRTVGYLERRAHPVAAILLAGLVVLLIHLAFYPWPVVAN
;
A
#
# COMPACT_ATOMS: atom_id res chain seq x y z
N MET A 1 15.65 42.74 -5.51
CA MET A 1 16.18 41.38 -5.71
C MET A 1 15.04 40.52 -6.23
N THR A 2 15.04 40.20 -7.51
CA THR A 2 14.09 39.28 -8.13
C THR A 2 14.58 37.86 -7.87
N GLU A 3 13.84 37.08 -7.07
CA GLU A 3 14.15 35.67 -6.87
C GLU A 3 14.04 34.93 -8.21
N VAL A 4 15.14 34.31 -8.63
CA VAL A 4 15.20 33.45 -9.81
C VAL A 4 14.60 32.11 -9.40
N VAL A 5 13.35 31.86 -9.79
CA VAL A 5 12.71 30.55 -9.67
C VAL A 5 13.36 29.64 -10.71
N GLY A 6 14.33 28.84 -10.27
CA GLY A 6 14.93 27.79 -11.09
C GLY A 6 14.01 26.58 -11.15
N SER A 7 13.75 26.05 -12.34
CA SER A 7 13.09 24.75 -12.50
C SER A 7 14.12 23.64 -12.33
N ASP A 8 14.46 23.29 -11.08
CA ASP A 8 15.34 22.15 -10.83
C ASP A 8 14.66 20.84 -11.24
N ALA A 9 15.46 19.89 -11.74
CA ALA A 9 14.98 18.58 -12.13
C ALA A 9 14.37 17.86 -10.91
N ALA A 10 13.20 17.23 -11.11
CA ALA A 10 12.52 16.49 -10.06
C ALA A 10 13.44 15.44 -9.41
N PRO A 11 13.38 15.24 -8.08
CA PRO A 11 14.22 14.28 -7.39
C PRO A 11 14.04 12.87 -7.98
N THR A 12 15.14 12.23 -8.33
CA THR A 12 15.18 10.86 -8.85
C THR A 12 15.87 9.94 -7.87
N ALA A 13 15.36 8.73 -7.72
CA ALA A 13 16.01 7.65 -6.98
C ALA A 13 16.45 6.59 -7.98
N ALA A 14 17.75 6.29 -8.00
CA ALA A 14 18.38 5.38 -8.98
C ALA A 14 18.09 5.79 -10.45
N GLY A 15 18.00 7.09 -10.73
CA GLY A 15 17.68 7.60 -12.06
C GLY A 15 16.21 7.43 -12.48
N ARG A 16 15.31 7.03 -11.57
CA ARG A 16 13.87 6.90 -11.81
C ARG A 16 13.07 7.88 -10.95
N SER A 17 11.91 8.29 -11.45
CA SER A 17 11.00 9.21 -10.73
C SER A 17 10.32 8.53 -9.54
N LEU A 18 9.88 9.31 -8.55
CA LEU A 18 9.05 8.84 -7.45
C LEU A 18 7.75 8.19 -7.94
N GLU A 19 7.18 8.70 -9.03
CA GLU A 19 6.01 8.13 -9.69
C GLU A 19 6.25 6.68 -10.14
N PHE A 20 7.40 6.39 -10.76
CA PHE A 20 7.78 5.03 -11.16
C PHE A 20 7.86 4.10 -9.95
N TRP A 21 8.54 4.53 -8.88
CA TRP A 21 8.67 3.75 -7.65
C TRP A 21 7.34 3.53 -6.94
N GLY A 22 6.43 4.51 -6.99
CA GLY A 22 5.06 4.37 -6.52
C GLY A 22 4.31 3.28 -7.29
N TYR A 23 4.34 3.32 -8.63
CA TYR A 23 3.72 2.29 -9.45
C TYR A 23 4.32 0.91 -9.21
N CYS A 24 5.64 0.80 -9.04
CA CYS A 24 6.27 -0.47 -8.70
C CYS A 24 5.80 -0.98 -7.33
N MET A 25 5.89 -0.17 -6.28
CA MET A 25 5.54 -0.58 -4.91
C MET A 25 4.07 -0.99 -4.81
N TRP A 26 3.16 -0.11 -5.23
CA TRP A 26 1.72 -0.33 -5.06
C TRP A 26 1.14 -1.26 -6.13
N GLY A 27 1.71 -1.28 -7.33
CA GLY A 27 1.36 -2.26 -8.37
C GLY A 27 1.73 -3.68 -7.95
N LEU A 28 2.93 -3.87 -7.39
CA LEU A 28 3.33 -5.18 -6.85
C LEU A 28 2.53 -5.57 -5.61
N ALA A 29 2.21 -4.62 -4.72
CA ALA A 29 1.32 -4.87 -3.58
C ALA A 29 -0.06 -5.37 -4.04
N GLY A 30 -0.68 -4.65 -4.99
CA GLY A 30 -1.96 -5.03 -5.58
C GLY A 30 -1.88 -6.39 -6.28
N LEU A 31 -0.79 -6.68 -6.98
CA LEU A 31 -0.56 -7.98 -7.62
C LEU A 31 -0.42 -9.12 -6.60
N ALA A 32 0.34 -8.94 -5.53
CA ALA A 32 0.52 -9.94 -4.47
C ALA A 32 -0.82 -10.31 -3.81
N ILE A 33 -1.64 -9.29 -3.52
CA ILE A 33 -3.01 -9.47 -2.98
C ILE A 33 -3.88 -10.19 -4.01
N ALA A 34 -3.96 -9.68 -5.24
CA ALA A 34 -4.82 -10.22 -6.28
C ALA A 34 -4.45 -11.68 -6.61
N VAL A 35 -3.17 -12.00 -6.75
CA VAL A 35 -2.72 -13.37 -7.02
C VAL A 35 -3.11 -14.31 -5.89
N SER A 36 -2.92 -13.90 -4.63
CA SER A 36 -3.27 -14.74 -3.47
C SER A 36 -4.78 -14.99 -3.36
N GLU A 37 -5.58 -13.94 -3.59
CA GLU A 37 -7.04 -14.01 -3.55
C GLU A 37 -7.59 -14.86 -4.71
N LEU A 38 -7.15 -14.57 -5.94
CA LEU A 38 -7.61 -15.31 -7.11
C LEU A 38 -7.18 -16.77 -7.06
N ALA A 39 -5.97 -17.06 -6.57
CA ALA A 39 -5.52 -18.44 -6.39
C ALA A 39 -6.43 -19.20 -5.42
N SER A 40 -6.88 -18.56 -4.33
CA SER A 40 -7.85 -19.15 -3.40
C SER A 40 -9.24 -19.33 -4.06
N VAL A 41 -9.76 -18.30 -4.71
CA VAL A 41 -11.10 -18.30 -5.33
C VAL A 41 -11.21 -19.35 -6.43
N PHE A 42 -10.19 -19.51 -7.26
CA PHE A 42 -10.18 -20.50 -8.35
C PHE A 42 -9.73 -21.90 -7.90
N GLY A 43 -9.49 -22.11 -6.60
CA GLY A 43 -9.04 -23.40 -6.06
C GLY A 43 -7.65 -23.82 -6.54
N LEU A 44 -6.85 -22.88 -7.05
CA LEU A 44 -5.44 -23.10 -7.42
C LEU A 44 -4.54 -23.16 -6.19
N ALA A 45 -5.00 -22.57 -5.09
CA ALA A 45 -4.35 -22.61 -3.80
C ALA A 45 -5.28 -23.18 -2.74
N SER A 46 -4.68 -23.81 -1.73
CA SER A 46 -5.39 -24.52 -0.67
C SER A 46 -5.68 -23.65 0.56
N TRP A 47 -5.18 -22.40 0.58
CA TRP A 47 -5.51 -21.41 1.61
C TRP A 47 -6.84 -20.70 1.32
N PRO A 48 -7.59 -20.31 2.37
CA PRO A 48 -8.81 -19.48 2.26
C PRO A 48 -8.49 -18.06 1.79
N THR A 49 -9.50 -17.31 1.33
CA THR A 49 -9.41 -15.89 0.97
C THR A 49 -9.15 -14.98 2.19
N ILE A 50 -8.74 -13.73 1.95
CA ILE A 50 -8.62 -12.70 3.01
C ILE A 50 -9.95 -12.56 3.75
N SER A 51 -11.07 -12.50 3.02
CA SER A 51 -12.40 -12.34 3.63
C SER A 51 -12.74 -13.48 4.59
N ASN A 52 -12.52 -14.73 4.18
CA ASN A 52 -12.75 -15.90 5.03
C ASN A 52 -11.77 -15.93 6.22
N THR A 53 -10.54 -15.49 6.01
CA THR A 53 -9.51 -15.42 7.04
C THR A 53 -9.87 -14.40 8.12
N ILE A 54 -10.29 -13.20 7.72
CA ILE A 54 -10.76 -12.14 8.63
C ILE A 54 -12.03 -12.60 9.36
N GLY A 55 -12.99 -13.19 8.64
CA GLY A 55 -14.20 -13.74 9.25
C GLY A 55 -13.89 -14.79 10.31
N HIS A 56 -12.94 -15.70 10.04
CA HIS A 56 -12.51 -16.69 11.02
C HIS A 56 -11.87 -16.02 12.25
N LEU A 57 -11.01 -15.00 12.07
CA LEU A 57 -10.44 -14.23 13.18
C LEU A 57 -11.51 -13.51 13.99
N GLU A 58 -12.51 -12.91 13.34
CA GLU A 58 -13.61 -12.24 14.04
C GLU A 58 -14.41 -13.22 14.90
N THR A 59 -14.67 -14.43 14.41
CA THR A 59 -15.39 -15.46 15.18
C THR A 59 -14.62 -15.91 16.42
N GLN A 60 -13.29 -15.93 16.38
CA GLN A 60 -12.46 -16.30 17.53
C GLN A 60 -12.16 -15.11 18.46
N HIS A 61 -12.06 -13.92 17.88
CA HIS A 61 -11.56 -12.72 18.52
C HIS A 61 -12.35 -11.50 18.03
N SER A 62 -13.49 -11.23 18.68
CA SER A 62 -14.39 -10.13 18.30
C SER A 62 -13.71 -8.74 18.27
N TRP A 63 -12.63 -8.54 19.04
CA TRP A 63 -11.85 -7.31 19.03
C TRP A 63 -11.09 -7.05 17.71
N VAL A 64 -10.84 -8.09 16.89
CA VAL A 64 -10.18 -7.95 15.59
C VAL A 64 -10.97 -7.03 14.67
N ARG A 65 -12.30 -7.09 14.73
CA ARG A 65 -13.18 -6.18 13.98
C ARG A 65 -12.88 -4.71 14.30
N LEU A 66 -12.69 -4.38 15.58
CA LEU A 66 -12.36 -3.00 15.99
C LEU A 66 -11.04 -2.55 15.40
N VAL A 67 -10.04 -3.44 15.34
CA VAL A 67 -8.74 -3.12 14.73
C VAL A 67 -8.87 -2.88 13.23
N VAL A 68 -9.57 -3.76 12.51
CA VAL A 68 -9.80 -3.60 11.06
C VAL A 68 -10.50 -2.27 10.76
N VAL A 69 -11.59 -1.97 11.49
CA VAL A 69 -12.32 -0.70 11.33
C VAL A 69 -11.44 0.50 11.68
N SER A 70 -10.65 0.42 12.75
CA SER A 70 -9.74 1.50 13.16
C SER A 70 -8.67 1.78 12.10
N VAL A 71 -8.06 0.73 11.52
CA VAL A 71 -7.09 0.86 10.44
C VAL A 71 -7.72 1.49 9.22
N ILE A 72 -8.92 1.05 8.82
CA ILE A 72 -9.68 1.62 7.71
C ILE A 72 -9.94 3.12 7.93
N VAL A 73 -10.43 3.50 9.11
CA VAL A 73 -10.73 4.91 9.44
C VAL A 73 -9.46 5.76 9.41
N LEU A 74 -8.35 5.26 9.96
CA LEU A 74 -7.06 5.95 9.92
C LEU A 74 -6.57 6.14 8.47
N LEU A 75 -6.65 5.10 7.65
CA LEU A 75 -6.27 5.19 6.24
C LEU A 75 -7.12 6.20 5.49
N ALA A 76 -8.44 6.21 5.70
CA ALA A 76 -9.36 7.18 5.09
C ALA A 76 -9.04 8.61 5.56
N TYR A 77 -8.80 8.81 6.86
CA TYR A 77 -8.42 10.11 7.42
C TYR A 77 -7.14 10.65 6.78
N TYR A 78 -6.10 9.82 6.63
CA TYR A 78 -4.85 10.22 5.98
C TYR A 78 -4.93 10.31 4.45
N ALA A 79 -5.92 9.65 3.82
CA ALA A 79 -6.15 9.71 2.38
C ALA A 79 -6.65 11.08 1.93
N VAL A 80 -7.58 11.67 2.68
CA VAL A 80 -8.30 12.89 2.27
C VAL A 80 -7.35 14.04 1.93
N PRO A 81 -6.39 14.44 2.79
CA PRO A 81 -5.47 15.53 2.45
C PRO A 81 -4.57 15.22 1.24
N GLN A 82 -4.23 13.93 1.05
CA GLN A 82 -3.33 13.48 -0.01
C GLN A 82 -4.01 13.44 -1.38
N LEU A 83 -5.32 13.16 -1.42
CA LEU A 83 -6.13 13.20 -2.63
C LEU A 83 -6.59 14.62 -2.97
N ALA A 84 -6.85 15.45 -1.94
CA ALA A 84 -7.29 16.83 -2.14
C ALA A 84 -6.20 17.76 -2.69
N THR A 85 -4.92 17.40 -2.52
CA THR A 85 -3.78 18.19 -3.00
C THR A 85 -3.19 17.51 -4.23
N PRO A 86 -3.37 18.06 -5.45
CA PRO A 86 -2.79 17.49 -6.65
C PRO A 86 -1.26 17.43 -6.51
N PRO A 87 -0.59 16.36 -6.95
CA PRO A 87 0.86 16.32 -6.97
C PRO A 87 1.36 17.35 -8.00
N GLU A 88 1.85 18.51 -7.53
CA GLU A 88 2.44 19.52 -8.40
C GLU A 88 3.72 18.98 -9.06
N PRO A 89 3.89 19.15 -10.38
CA PRO A 89 5.09 18.72 -11.10
C PRO A 89 6.29 19.66 -10.92
N VAL A 90 6.11 20.82 -10.29
CA VAL A 90 7.16 21.83 -10.13
C VAL A 90 7.75 21.72 -8.73
N VAL A 91 8.97 21.18 -8.65
CA VAL A 91 9.80 21.36 -7.47
C VAL A 91 10.15 22.84 -7.42
N GLN A 92 9.44 23.61 -6.61
CA GLN A 92 9.85 24.99 -6.34
C GLN A 92 11.19 24.91 -5.62
N SER A 93 12.25 25.44 -6.23
CA SER A 93 13.50 25.65 -5.54
C SER A 93 13.60 27.11 -5.11
N ILE A 94 13.83 27.33 -3.83
CA ILE A 94 14.14 28.64 -3.27
C ILE A 94 15.62 28.57 -2.90
N VAL A 95 16.45 29.34 -3.60
CA VAL A 95 17.91 29.46 -3.33
C VAL A 95 18.64 28.11 -3.46
N GLY A 96 18.43 27.39 -4.57
CA GLY A 96 19.17 26.15 -4.89
C GLY A 96 18.87 24.96 -3.95
N ARG A 97 17.76 25.02 -3.20
CA ARG A 97 17.27 23.92 -2.36
C ARG A 97 15.88 23.52 -2.84
N THR A 98 15.73 22.25 -3.15
CA THR A 98 14.46 21.65 -3.57
C THR A 98 13.49 21.60 -2.39
N LEU A 99 12.29 22.17 -2.57
CA LEU A 99 11.20 22.04 -1.61
C LEU A 99 10.47 20.72 -1.86
N THR A 100 10.18 19.99 -0.79
CA THR A 100 9.18 18.91 -0.85
C THR A 100 7.80 19.49 -1.12
N ALA A 101 6.87 18.68 -1.64
CA ALA A 101 5.48 19.06 -1.89
C ALA A 101 4.70 19.56 -0.64
N ASN A 102 5.29 19.52 0.56
CA ASN A 102 4.73 20.09 1.79
C ASN A 102 5.51 21.35 2.27
N GLY A 103 6.29 22.00 1.41
CA GLY A 103 7.06 23.21 1.73
C GLY A 103 8.28 22.98 2.64
N ARG A 104 8.65 21.73 2.94
CA ARG A 104 9.87 21.43 3.72
C ARG A 104 11.10 21.44 2.83
N MET A 105 12.14 22.17 3.25
CA MET A 105 13.46 22.19 2.61
C MET A 105 14.13 20.82 2.68
N THR A 106 14.61 20.33 1.54
CA THR A 106 15.42 19.11 1.45
C THR A 106 16.90 19.51 1.49
N LYS A 107 17.70 18.86 2.34
CA LYS A 107 19.17 18.98 2.32
C LYS A 107 19.70 17.91 1.36
N THR A 108 20.47 18.33 0.37
CA THR A 108 21.20 17.43 -0.54
C THR A 108 22.13 16.52 0.27
N ASP A 109 22.28 15.27 -0.20
CA ASP A 109 23.18 14.21 0.28
C ASP A 109 22.58 13.17 1.24
N SER A 110 21.88 12.19 0.67
CA SER A 110 21.88 10.80 1.16
C SER A 110 21.56 9.85 -0.01
N PRO A 111 22.27 8.72 -0.18
CA PRO A 111 21.96 7.73 -1.21
C PRO A 111 20.71 6.91 -0.81
N ILE A 112 19.53 7.46 -1.12
CA ILE A 112 18.19 6.86 -0.94
C ILE A 112 18.04 5.54 -1.74
N THR A 113 19.02 5.20 -2.58
CA THR A 113 18.98 4.14 -3.59
C THR A 113 19.03 2.71 -3.07
N LEU A 114 19.75 2.43 -1.99
CA LEU A 114 19.94 1.03 -1.55
C LEU A 114 18.75 0.52 -0.71
N LEU A 115 18.12 1.39 0.08
CA LEU A 115 17.04 1.04 0.99
C LEU A 115 15.74 0.69 0.25
N GLY A 116 15.38 1.42 -0.81
CA GLY A 116 14.11 1.18 -1.53
C GLY A 116 14.09 -0.11 -2.36
N ALA A 117 15.15 -0.38 -3.13
CA ALA A 117 15.26 -1.61 -3.91
C ALA A 117 15.44 -2.83 -2.99
N GLY A 118 16.25 -2.71 -1.93
CA GLY A 118 16.40 -3.73 -0.91
C GLY A 118 15.09 -4.04 -0.20
N TYR A 119 14.28 -3.01 0.09
CA TYR A 119 12.95 -3.17 0.66
C TYR A 119 12.02 -3.98 -0.24
N LEU A 120 11.92 -3.64 -1.53
CA LEU A 120 11.06 -4.39 -2.46
C LEU A 120 11.50 -5.84 -2.59
N LEU A 121 12.81 -6.10 -2.67
CA LEU A 121 13.33 -7.47 -2.68
C LEU A 121 12.97 -8.23 -1.40
N GLY A 122 13.08 -7.58 -0.24
CA GLY A 122 12.64 -8.13 1.04
C GLY A 122 11.12 -8.38 1.09
N ALA A 123 10.31 -7.46 0.57
CA ALA A 123 8.86 -7.60 0.48
C ALA A 123 8.45 -8.76 -0.44
N VAL A 124 9.11 -8.91 -1.59
CA VAL A 124 8.92 -10.06 -2.49
C VAL A 124 9.37 -11.35 -1.82
N GLY A 125 10.52 -11.36 -1.16
CA GLY A 125 11.03 -12.53 -0.43
C GLY A 125 10.08 -12.98 0.68
N THR A 126 9.55 -12.03 1.47
CA THR A 126 8.56 -12.33 2.51
C THR A 126 7.22 -12.80 1.95
N TYR A 127 6.79 -12.27 0.80
CA TYR A 127 5.61 -12.78 0.09
C TYR A 127 5.79 -14.22 -0.37
N VAL A 128 6.90 -14.52 -1.06
CA VAL A 128 7.24 -15.88 -1.50
C VAL A 128 7.31 -16.83 -0.32
N PHE A 129 7.96 -16.41 0.77
CA PHE A 129 7.98 -17.17 2.02
C PHE A 129 6.57 -17.44 2.56
N GLY A 130 5.71 -16.43 2.61
CA GLY A 130 4.32 -16.57 3.07
C GLY A 130 3.53 -17.57 2.22
N VAL A 131 3.69 -17.54 0.90
CA VAL A 131 3.04 -18.48 -0.02
C VAL A 131 3.53 -19.91 0.20
N LEU A 132 4.85 -20.10 0.30
CA LEU A 132 5.44 -21.42 0.55
C LEU A 132 5.02 -21.97 1.91
N PHE A 133 5.01 -21.12 2.94
CA PHE A 133 4.57 -21.48 4.28
C PHE A 133 3.08 -21.87 4.28
N ALA A 134 2.22 -21.08 3.63
CA ALA A 134 0.79 -21.38 3.53
C ALA A 134 0.52 -22.70 2.80
N ALA A 135 1.26 -22.98 1.72
CA ALA A 135 1.18 -24.24 1.00
C ALA A 135 1.64 -25.43 1.86
N ALA A 136 2.75 -25.26 2.60
CA ALA A 136 3.31 -26.30 3.46
C ALA A 136 2.42 -26.62 4.67
N ASP A 137 1.96 -25.60 5.40
CA ASP A 137 1.06 -25.73 6.56
C ASP A 137 -0.20 -26.50 6.17
N ARG A 138 -0.79 -26.18 5.02
CA ARG A 138 -2.01 -26.82 4.55
C ARG A 138 -1.80 -28.26 4.10
N GLY A 139 -0.61 -28.58 3.56
CA GLY A 139 -0.21 -29.95 3.24
C GLY A 139 -0.11 -30.85 4.49
N MET A 140 0.24 -30.27 5.64
CA MET A 140 0.31 -30.99 6.92
C MET A 140 -1.03 -30.97 7.68
N HIS A 141 -1.74 -29.85 7.61
CA HIS A 141 -2.97 -29.58 8.36
C HIS A 141 -4.05 -28.99 7.43
N PRO A 142 -4.86 -29.84 6.78
CA PRO A 142 -5.84 -29.44 5.77
C PRO A 142 -6.97 -28.53 6.27
N HIS A 143 -7.09 -28.30 7.58
CA HIS A 143 -8.09 -27.41 8.18
C HIS A 143 -7.48 -26.22 8.92
N SER A 144 -6.15 -26.11 8.94
CA SER A 144 -5.43 -25.01 9.58
C SER A 144 -5.62 -23.69 8.84
N TYR A 145 -5.86 -22.62 9.59
CA TYR A 145 -5.84 -21.23 9.11
C TYR A 145 -4.49 -20.55 9.33
N LEU A 146 -3.54 -21.22 9.98
CA LEU A 146 -2.23 -20.64 10.32
C LEU A 146 -1.48 -20.16 9.08
N GLY A 147 -1.43 -20.99 8.03
CA GLY A 147 -0.83 -20.61 6.75
C GLY A 147 -1.41 -19.32 6.16
N ALA A 148 -2.74 -19.18 6.20
CA ALA A 148 -3.43 -17.98 5.72
C ALA A 148 -3.15 -16.77 6.62
N TYR A 149 -3.13 -16.95 7.94
CA TYR A 149 -2.78 -15.88 8.88
C TYR A 149 -1.37 -15.34 8.64
N VAL A 150 -0.41 -16.22 8.42
CA VAL A 150 0.97 -15.82 8.13
C VAL A 150 1.08 -15.13 6.78
N LEU A 151 0.49 -15.70 5.71
CA LEU A 151 0.51 -15.11 4.37
C LEU A 151 -0.11 -13.70 4.38
N TYR A 152 -1.35 -13.58 4.84
CA TYR A 152 -2.07 -12.31 4.82
C TYR A 152 -1.54 -11.31 5.85
N GLY A 153 -1.03 -11.78 6.99
CA GLY A 153 -0.32 -10.94 7.96
C GLY A 153 0.96 -10.34 7.38
N LEU A 154 1.76 -11.14 6.66
CA LEU A 154 2.95 -10.66 5.96
C LEU A 154 2.61 -9.69 4.82
N ILE A 155 1.55 -9.96 4.07
CA ILE A 155 1.05 -9.03 3.04
C ILE A 155 0.64 -7.70 3.68
N ALA A 156 -0.23 -7.73 4.69
CA ALA A 156 -0.69 -6.53 5.38
C ALA A 156 0.49 -5.73 5.97
N LEU A 157 1.46 -6.42 6.59
CA LEU A 157 2.61 -5.77 7.20
C LEU A 157 3.56 -5.17 6.16
N MET A 158 4.08 -6.00 5.25
CA MET A 158 5.18 -5.63 4.35
C MET A 158 4.73 -4.87 3.10
N TRP A 159 3.48 -5.01 2.69
CA TRP A 159 2.98 -4.38 1.46
C TRP A 159 2.05 -3.22 1.71
N VAL A 160 1.50 -3.09 2.91
CA VAL A 160 0.56 -2.02 3.25
C VAL A 160 1.06 -1.17 4.42
N ILE A 161 1.27 -1.75 5.61
CA ILE A 161 1.55 -1.00 6.84
C ILE A 161 2.94 -0.37 6.81
N VAL A 162 4.00 -1.16 6.69
CA VAL A 162 5.39 -0.68 6.69
C VAL A 162 5.63 0.35 5.58
N PRO A 163 5.25 0.12 4.31
CA PRO A 163 5.52 1.12 3.27
C PRO A 163 4.67 2.38 3.46
N SER A 164 3.45 2.27 4.02
CA SER A 164 2.66 3.46 4.38
C SER A 164 3.31 4.29 5.48
N ILE A 165 3.80 3.64 6.54
CA ILE A 165 4.50 4.32 7.65
C ILE A 165 5.80 4.95 7.15
N LEU A 166 6.61 4.21 6.38
CA LEU A 166 7.84 4.71 5.80
C LEU A 166 7.58 5.91 4.89
N ALA A 167 6.58 5.83 4.01
CA ALA A 167 6.24 6.94 3.13
C ALA A 167 5.67 8.16 3.88
N MET A 168 5.01 7.97 5.02
CA MET A 168 4.41 9.05 5.81
C MET A 168 5.41 9.75 6.74
N PHE A 169 6.23 8.99 7.45
CA PHE A 169 7.13 9.51 8.50
C PHE A 169 8.59 9.59 8.05
N PHE A 170 9.02 8.67 7.18
CA PHE A 170 10.41 8.51 6.70
C PHE A 170 10.50 8.75 5.19
N SER A 171 9.67 9.65 4.66
CA SER A 171 9.60 9.96 3.22
C SER A 171 10.93 10.44 2.60
N ARG A 172 11.93 10.71 3.45
CA ARG A 172 13.29 11.09 3.08
C ARG A 172 14.18 9.89 2.79
N ASP A 173 13.84 8.72 3.32
CA ASP A 173 14.69 7.53 3.33
C ASP A 173 14.17 6.43 2.38
N VAL A 174 12.96 6.60 1.83
CA VAL A 174 12.36 5.67 0.87
C VAL A 174 11.96 6.34 -0.45
N PRO A 175 12.16 5.67 -1.60
CA PRO A 175 11.90 6.28 -2.91
C PRO A 175 10.45 6.14 -3.39
N PHE A 176 9.57 5.47 -2.66
CA PHE A 176 8.17 5.28 -3.05
C PHE A 176 7.25 6.23 -2.26
N PRO A 177 6.31 6.92 -2.93
CA PRO A 177 5.27 7.71 -2.28
C PRO A 177 4.20 6.82 -1.64
N THR A 178 3.30 7.43 -0.88
CA THR A 178 2.09 6.76 -0.36
C THR A 178 1.17 6.30 -1.50
N LEU A 179 0.27 5.34 -1.21
CA LEU A 179 -0.69 4.81 -2.18
C LEU A 179 -1.57 5.93 -2.76
N PHE A 180 -2.08 6.81 -1.91
CA PHE A 180 -2.96 7.90 -2.34
C PHE A 180 -2.27 8.90 -3.27
N ARG A 181 -0.99 9.22 -3.03
CA ARG A 181 -0.22 10.03 -3.99
C ARG A 181 0.04 9.31 -5.31
N THR A 182 0.24 7.99 -5.25
CA THR A 182 0.37 7.16 -6.46
C THR A 182 -0.92 7.17 -7.28
N VAL A 183 -2.07 7.12 -6.62
CA VAL A 183 -3.38 7.30 -7.28
C VAL A 183 -3.49 8.69 -7.90
N GLY A 184 -3.04 9.75 -7.24
CA GLY A 184 -3.02 11.10 -7.83
C GLY A 184 -2.12 11.21 -9.08
N TYR A 185 -0.99 10.51 -9.12
CA TYR A 185 -0.20 10.40 -10.36
C TYR A 185 -0.94 9.64 -11.46
N LEU A 186 -1.62 8.55 -11.09
CA LEU A 186 -2.39 7.73 -12.02
C LEU A 186 -3.60 8.48 -12.59
N GLU A 187 -4.30 9.27 -11.77
CA GLU A 187 -5.44 10.08 -12.17
C GLU A 187 -5.08 11.05 -13.30
N ARG A 188 -3.87 11.65 -13.22
CA ARG A 188 -3.36 12.54 -14.27
C ARG A 188 -3.06 11.83 -15.60
N ARG A 189 -2.67 10.56 -15.57
CA ARG A 189 -2.29 9.81 -16.78
C ARG A 189 -3.43 8.96 -17.35
N ALA A 190 -4.24 8.38 -16.48
CA ALA A 190 -5.23 7.38 -16.78
C ALA A 190 -6.39 7.47 -15.78
N HIS A 191 -7.11 8.60 -15.81
CA HIS A 191 -8.30 8.86 -15.01
C HIS A 191 -9.28 7.67 -14.88
N PRO A 192 -9.66 6.92 -15.96
CA PRO A 192 -10.57 5.78 -15.80
C PRO A 192 -9.99 4.66 -14.94
N VAL A 193 -8.68 4.40 -15.01
CA VAL A 193 -8.02 3.37 -14.20
C VAL A 193 -8.02 3.80 -12.73
N ALA A 194 -7.69 5.06 -12.45
CA ALA A 194 -7.75 5.62 -11.10
C ALA A 194 -9.17 5.54 -10.53
N ALA A 195 -10.19 5.87 -11.31
CA ALA A 195 -11.60 5.78 -10.90
C ALA A 195 -12.02 4.33 -10.57
N ILE A 196 -11.64 3.34 -11.40
CA ILE A 196 -11.93 1.92 -11.13
C ILE A 196 -11.24 1.45 -9.84
N LEU A 197 -9.96 1.81 -9.65
CA LEU A 197 -9.22 1.45 -8.44
C LEU A 197 -9.83 2.08 -7.18
N LEU A 198 -10.19 3.36 -7.24
CA LEU A 198 -10.85 4.05 -6.13
C LEU A 198 -12.22 3.43 -5.84
N ALA A 199 -13.02 3.14 -6.87
CA ALA A 199 -14.31 2.47 -6.70
C ALA A 199 -14.14 1.09 -6.05
N GLY A 200 -13.16 0.29 -6.50
CA GLY A 200 -12.83 -1.00 -5.91
C GLY A 200 -12.40 -0.89 -4.45
N LEU A 201 -11.57 0.10 -4.11
CA LEU A 201 -11.14 0.36 -2.74
C LEU A 201 -12.31 0.77 -1.84
N VAL A 202 -13.23 1.60 -2.34
CA VAL A 202 -14.45 2.01 -1.61
C VAL A 202 -15.36 0.81 -1.38
N VAL A 203 -15.58 -0.04 -2.40
CA VAL A 203 -16.38 -1.27 -2.25
C VAL A 203 -15.74 -2.18 -1.21
N LEU A 204 -14.41 -2.37 -1.25
CA LEU A 204 -13.67 -3.16 -0.27
C LEU A 204 -13.81 -2.58 1.15
N LEU A 205 -13.74 -1.26 1.29
CA LEU A 205 -13.91 -0.56 2.55
C LEU A 205 -15.31 -0.79 3.15
N ILE A 206 -16.35 -0.59 2.35
CA ILE A 206 -17.74 -0.83 2.75
C ILE A 206 -17.89 -2.30 3.15
N HIS A 207 -17.37 -3.21 2.33
CA HIS A 207 -17.47 -4.64 2.60
C HIS A 207 -16.82 -5.00 3.95
N LEU A 208 -15.62 -4.50 4.24
CA LEU A 208 -14.93 -4.78 5.51
C LEU A 208 -15.56 -4.09 6.72
N ALA A 209 -16.07 -2.86 6.58
CA ALA A 209 -16.63 -2.11 7.70
C ALA A 209 -18.00 -2.64 8.15
N PHE A 210 -18.80 -3.15 7.20
CA PHE A 210 -20.18 -3.59 7.44
C PHE A 210 -20.33 -5.12 7.47
N TYR A 211 -19.23 -5.89 7.47
CA TYR A 211 -19.31 -7.34 7.65
C TYR A 211 -19.49 -7.73 9.13
N PRO A 212 -20.28 -8.79 9.44
CA PRO A 212 -21.30 -9.38 8.58
C PRO A 212 -22.48 -8.42 8.38
N TRP A 213 -23.09 -8.42 7.19
CA TRP A 213 -24.26 -7.60 6.90
C TRP A 213 -25.34 -7.83 7.96
N PRO A 214 -25.94 -6.77 8.54
CA PRO A 214 -27.04 -6.95 9.46
C PRO A 214 -28.16 -7.71 8.74
N VAL A 215 -28.38 -8.95 9.16
CA VAL A 215 -29.59 -9.69 8.81
C VAL A 215 -30.74 -8.93 9.46
N VAL A 216 -31.60 -8.34 8.65
CA VAL A 216 -32.93 -7.95 9.11
C VAL A 216 -33.60 -9.24 9.59
N ALA A 217 -33.70 -9.41 10.90
CA ALA A 217 -34.50 -10.45 11.49
C ALA A 217 -35.95 -10.19 11.06
N ASN A 218 -36.43 -10.97 10.08
CA ASN A 218 -37.85 -11.14 9.81
C ASN A 218 -38.43 -12.14 10.80
#